data_AF-A0A6M0H5M2-F1
#
_entry.id   AF-A0A6M0H5M2-F1
#
_cell.length_a   1.000
_cell.length_b   1.000
_cell.length_c   1.000
_cell.angle_alpha   90.00
_cell.angle_beta   90.00
_cell.angle_gamma   90.00
#
_symmetry.space_group_name_H-M   'P 1'
#
loop_
_entity.id
_entity.type
_entity.pdbx_description
1 polymer ?
#
loop_
_entity_poly.entity_id
_entity_poly.type
_entity_poly.pdbx_seq_one_letter_code
_entity_poly.pdbx_strand_id
1 'polypeptide(L)'
;MPIVTPIYLNPPYLVSIFKATVIALANTEFFINKKEFSIKSTLPLSELTCGRITQGNGTIEYTQAFVTVTIESICQCPTTTFLRLHEMLEENNLIKNLNNLNDLKSLKAGDMIEVTTLLFKDPEVKNLCSIANSLELQMLSNANSNTVDPTKFLTYLKSTLTDIDTNHCVDYFSQLLFYKYRLVIPLSKDNFSSLSCIENKPVTIFGKVAYIDSILRDTMVDDVIEPIKKFISTNNLNFPYAENFDFPEPTPIYIGIVPLCIHV
;
A
#
# COMPACT_ATOMS: atom_id res chain seq x y z
N MET A 1 14.87 17.06 9.11
CA MET A 1 13.62 16.36 8.81
C MET A 1 13.00 15.91 10.13
N PRO A 2 11.71 16.18 10.41
CA PRO A 2 11.06 15.60 11.58
C PRO A 2 11.10 14.07 11.50
N ILE A 3 11.15 13.40 12.66
CA ILE A 3 11.15 11.94 12.73
C ILE A 3 9.75 11.45 12.35
N VAL A 4 9.56 11.11 11.08
CA VAL A 4 8.32 10.48 10.61
C VAL A 4 8.30 9.05 11.14
N THR A 5 7.36 8.75 12.03
CA THR A 5 7.18 7.39 12.57
C THR A 5 6.04 6.73 11.81
N PRO A 6 6.33 5.79 10.90
CA PRO A 6 5.29 5.15 10.11
C PRO A 6 4.47 4.20 10.98
N ILE A 7 3.14 4.30 10.86
CA ILE A 7 2.16 3.42 11.51
C ILE A 7 1.89 2.21 10.62
N TYR A 8 1.96 2.42 9.31
CA TYR A 8 1.85 1.39 8.27
C TYR A 8 3.04 1.50 7.32
N LEU A 9 3.63 0.36 6.97
CA LEU A 9 4.59 0.24 5.87
C LEU A 9 4.23 -0.98 5.05
N ASN A 10 4.37 -0.90 3.72
CA ASN A 10 4.25 -2.05 2.83
C ASN A 10 5.64 -2.43 2.27
N PRO A 11 6.45 -3.22 3.00
CA PRO A 11 7.85 -3.46 2.63
C PRO A 11 8.05 -4.07 1.24
N PRO A 12 7.27 -5.07 0.80
CA PRO A 12 7.44 -5.65 -0.54
C PRO A 12 7.27 -4.61 -1.66
N TYR A 13 6.23 -3.78 -1.57
CA TYR A 13 5.96 -2.75 -2.57
C TYR A 13 6.97 -1.60 -2.49
N LEU A 14 7.35 -1.21 -1.27
CA LEU A 14 8.34 -0.18 -1.01
C LEU A 14 9.72 -0.52 -1.58
N VAL A 15 10.20 -1.75 -1.33
CA VAL A 15 11.48 -2.23 -1.86
C VAL A 15 11.43 -2.28 -3.39
N SER A 16 10.32 -2.71 -3.98
CA SER A 16 10.13 -2.75 -5.42
C SER A 16 10.23 -1.36 -6.04
N ILE A 17 9.50 -0.38 -5.51
CA ILE A 17 9.52 1.00 -6.00
C ILE A 17 10.88 1.65 -5.77
N PHE A 18 11.51 1.41 -4.62
CA PHE A 18 12.86 1.92 -4.34
C PHE A 18 13.86 1.43 -5.38
N LYS A 19 13.91 0.12 -5.64
CA LYS A 19 14.80 -0.45 -6.67
C LYS A 19 14.50 0.11 -8.06
N ALA A 20 13.23 0.22 -8.44
CA ALA A 20 12.84 0.78 -9.73
C ALA A 20 13.25 2.26 -9.87
N THR A 21 13.07 3.05 -8.80
CA THR A 21 13.41 4.47 -8.75
C THR A 21 14.92 4.67 -8.84
N VAL A 22 15.71 3.87 -8.10
CA VAL A 22 17.17 3.90 -8.20
C VAL A 22 17.63 3.56 -9.61
N ILE A 23 17.06 2.55 -10.27
CA ILE A 23 17.44 2.20 -11.65
C ILE A 23 17.07 3.33 -12.62
N ALA A 24 15.86 3.88 -12.50
CA ALA A 24 15.39 4.95 -13.37
C ALA A 24 16.24 6.22 -13.23
N LEU A 25 16.57 6.58 -11.99
CA LEU A 25 17.32 7.79 -11.67
C LEU A 25 18.85 7.62 -11.74
N ALA A 26 19.39 6.41 -11.60
CA ALA A 26 20.83 6.17 -11.80
C ALA A 26 21.27 6.45 -13.25
N ASN A 27 20.34 6.41 -14.21
CA ASN A 27 20.59 6.84 -15.58
C ASN A 27 20.60 8.38 -15.73
N THR A 28 20.14 9.12 -14.73
CA THR A 28 20.17 10.58 -14.62
C THR A 28 21.13 10.99 -13.48
N GLU A 29 22.43 10.90 -13.73
CA GLU A 29 23.51 11.49 -12.90
C GLU A 29 23.31 11.47 -11.36
N PHE A 30 23.12 10.29 -10.76
CA PHE A 30 23.35 10.17 -9.33
C PHE A 30 24.86 10.06 -9.06
N PHE A 31 25.39 10.93 -8.20
CA PHE A 31 26.66 10.72 -7.49
C PHE A 31 26.49 9.56 -6.50
N ILE A 32 26.28 8.36 -7.03
CA ILE A 32 26.43 7.13 -6.27
C ILE A 32 27.92 7.03 -5.97
N ASN A 33 28.29 6.86 -4.70
CA ASN A 33 29.65 6.51 -4.30
C ASN A 33 30.02 5.15 -4.92
N LYS A 34 30.42 5.21 -6.19
CA LYS A 34 30.78 4.07 -7.00
C LYS A 34 32.18 3.66 -6.55
N LYS A 35 32.24 2.69 -5.65
CA LYS A 35 33.49 1.95 -5.45
C LYS A 35 33.68 1.08 -6.69
N GLU A 36 34.75 1.33 -7.41
CA GLU A 36 35.14 0.57 -8.59
C GLU A 36 36.30 -0.34 -8.22
N PHE A 37 36.23 -1.60 -8.67
CA PHE A 37 37.36 -2.50 -8.62
C PHE A 37 37.83 -2.75 -10.06
N SER A 38 39.09 -2.38 -10.31
CA SER A 38 39.77 -2.57 -11.58
C SER A 38 40.81 -3.67 -11.41
N ILE A 39 40.65 -4.78 -12.14
CA ILE A 39 41.74 -5.73 -12.35
C ILE A 39 42.43 -5.33 -13.65
N LYS A 40 43.68 -4.89 -13.52
CA LYS A 40 44.54 -4.60 -14.64
C LYS A 40 45.58 -5.71 -14.79
N SER A 41 45.56 -6.40 -15.91
CA SER A 41 46.59 -7.37 -16.27
C SER A 41 47.28 -6.93 -17.55
N THR A 42 48.62 -6.87 -17.51
CA THR A 42 49.45 -6.58 -18.69
C THR A 42 50.14 -7.87 -19.08
N LEU A 43 49.81 -8.37 -20.27
CA LEU A 43 50.32 -9.63 -20.80
C LEU A 43 51.27 -9.33 -21.96
N PRO A 44 52.45 -9.96 -22.01
CA PRO A 44 53.31 -9.87 -23.18
C PRO A 44 52.65 -10.61 -24.35
N LEU A 45 52.55 -9.93 -25.49
CA LEU A 45 52.07 -10.49 -26.75
C LEU A 45 53.26 -10.61 -27.70
N SER A 46 53.40 -11.75 -28.35
CA SER A 46 54.39 -11.93 -29.41
C SER A 46 53.71 -12.45 -30.67
N GLU A 47 54.07 -11.85 -31.80
CA GLU A 47 53.71 -12.34 -33.12
C GLU A 47 54.99 -12.71 -33.87
N LEU A 48 54.94 -13.83 -34.59
CA LEU A 48 56.05 -14.32 -35.40
C LEU A 48 55.63 -14.32 -36.86
N THR A 49 56.12 -13.33 -37.60
CA THR A 49 55.77 -13.12 -39.02
C THR A 49 57.04 -13.14 -39.85
N CYS A 50 57.14 -14.08 -40.80
CA CYS A 50 58.30 -14.26 -41.69
C CYS A 50 59.67 -14.25 -40.98
N GLY A 51 59.79 -14.98 -39.87
CA GLY A 51 61.07 -15.15 -39.14
C GLY A 51 61.50 -13.95 -38.30
N ARG A 52 60.69 -12.90 -38.19
CA ARG A 52 60.89 -11.78 -37.26
C ARG A 52 59.93 -11.91 -36.09
N ILE A 53 60.46 -11.83 -34.87
CA ILE A 53 59.67 -11.80 -33.64
C ILE A 53 59.37 -10.35 -33.32
N THR A 54 58.08 -10.00 -33.28
CA THR A 54 57.63 -8.69 -32.81
C THR A 54 56.98 -8.89 -31.44
N GLN A 55 57.51 -8.24 -30.41
CA GLN A 55 56.95 -8.28 -29.05
C GLN A 55 56.26 -6.96 -28.72
N GLY A 56 55.07 -7.06 -28.15
CA GLY A 56 54.30 -5.95 -27.61
C GLY A 56 53.69 -6.35 -26.26
N ASN A 57 52.98 -5.41 -25.64
CA ASN A 57 52.23 -5.67 -24.42
C ASN A 57 50.75 -5.40 -24.69
N GLY A 58 49.88 -6.35 -24.33
CA GLY A 58 48.44 -6.16 -24.28
C GLY A 58 48.00 -5.89 -22.86
N THR A 59 47.12 -4.92 -22.65
CA THR A 59 46.53 -4.65 -21.34
C THR A 59 45.05 -4.99 -21.38
N ILE A 60 44.62 -5.86 -20.46
CA ILE A 60 43.21 -6.16 -20.23
C ILE A 60 42.83 -5.51 -18.90
N GLU A 61 41.80 -4.67 -18.95
CA GLU A 61 41.20 -4.04 -17.78
C GLU A 61 39.76 -4.54 -17.64
N TYR A 62 39.46 -5.13 -16.48
CA TYR A 62 38.11 -5.50 -16.09
C TYR A 62 37.66 -4.61 -14.94
N THR A 63 36.59 -3.84 -15.17
CA THR A 63 36.04 -2.90 -14.19
C THR A 63 34.63 -3.32 -13.81
N GLN A 64 34.40 -3.57 -12.51
CA GLN A 64 33.08 -3.90 -11.98
C GLN A 64 32.69 -2.95 -10.84
N ALA A 65 31.41 -2.54 -10.80
CA ALA A 65 30.87 -1.55 -9.86
C ALA A 65 29.94 -2.17 -8.80
N PHE A 66 30.03 -1.71 -7.55
CA PHE A 66 29.39 -2.30 -6.36
C PHE A 66 28.03 -1.72 -5.92
N VAL A 67 27.28 -1.07 -6.82
CA VAL A 67 26.03 -0.36 -6.48
C VAL A 67 24.98 -1.27 -5.82
N THR A 68 24.96 -2.56 -6.17
CA THR A 68 23.98 -3.54 -5.69
C THR A 68 24.05 -3.81 -4.19
N VAL A 69 25.25 -3.85 -3.61
CA VAL A 69 25.46 -4.20 -2.18
C VAL A 69 24.86 -3.13 -1.26
N THR A 70 24.96 -1.85 -1.64
CA THR A 70 24.40 -0.75 -0.85
C THR A 70 22.87 -0.74 -0.90
N ILE A 71 22.27 -1.00 -2.07
CA ILE A 71 20.81 -1.09 -2.23
C ILE A 71 20.25 -2.21 -1.35
N GLU A 72 20.88 -3.39 -1.35
CA GLU A 72 20.47 -4.52 -0.52
C GLU A 72 20.53 -4.18 0.97
N SER A 73 21.58 -3.50 1.43
CA SER A 73 21.69 -3.09 2.83
C SER A 73 20.62 -2.08 3.24
N ILE A 74 20.21 -1.17 2.35
CA ILE A 74 19.13 -0.21 2.61
C ILE A 74 17.80 -0.94 2.69
N CYS A 75 17.56 -1.89 1.75
CA CYS A 75 16.33 -2.68 1.67
C CYS A 75 16.09 -3.59 2.88
N GLN A 76 17.10 -3.83 3.74
CA GLN A 76 16.94 -4.63 4.98
C GLN A 76 16.13 -3.90 6.05
N CYS A 77 16.08 -2.56 6.03
CA CYS A 77 15.28 -1.76 6.95
C CYS A 77 14.17 -1.03 6.17
N PRO A 78 12.90 -1.41 6.33
CA PRO A 78 11.78 -0.79 5.62
C PRO A 78 11.68 0.72 5.87
N THR A 79 11.86 1.17 7.11
CA THR A 79 11.84 2.61 7.44
C THR A 79 12.94 3.37 6.73
N THR A 80 14.18 2.85 6.72
CA THR A 80 15.30 3.47 5.99
C THR A 80 15.04 3.48 4.49
N THR A 81 14.49 2.40 3.95
CA THR A 81 14.10 2.31 2.53
C THR A 81 13.07 3.39 2.17
N PHE A 82 12.08 3.59 3.04
CA PHE A 82 11.06 4.62 2.87
C PHE A 82 11.66 6.03 2.87
N LEU A 83 12.46 6.35 3.89
CA LEU A 83 13.08 7.68 3.99
C LEU A 83 13.94 7.98 2.75
N ARG A 84 14.75 7.01 2.28
CA ARG A 84 15.56 7.18 1.07
C ARG A 84 14.73 7.31 -0.19
N LEU A 85 13.68 6.50 -0.35
CA LEU A 85 12.77 6.63 -1.48
C LEU A 85 12.09 8.01 -1.50
N HIS A 86 11.61 8.45 -0.34
CA HIS A 86 10.95 9.75 -0.19
C HIS A 86 11.89 10.89 -0.56
N GLU A 87 13.10 10.92 0.02
CA GLU A 87 14.16 11.89 -0.32
C GLU A 87 14.41 11.93 -1.83
N MET A 88 14.63 10.77 -2.46
CA MET A 88 14.90 10.70 -3.90
C MET A 88 13.75 11.22 -4.76
N LEU A 89 12.51 10.89 -4.42
CA LEU A 89 11.35 11.34 -5.18
C LEU A 89 11.08 12.84 -4.96
N GLU A 90 11.31 13.35 -3.75
CA GLU A 90 11.15 14.77 -3.41
C GLU A 90 12.20 15.63 -4.14
N GLU A 91 13.48 15.25 -4.08
CA GLU A 91 14.58 15.94 -4.77
C GLU A 91 14.37 16.06 -6.29
N ASN A 92 13.66 15.09 -6.88
CA ASN A 92 13.36 15.04 -8.31
C ASN A 92 11.95 15.57 -8.66
N ASN A 93 11.22 16.15 -7.70
CA ASN A 93 9.84 16.65 -7.89
C ASN A 93 8.86 15.60 -8.44
N LEU A 94 9.00 14.35 -8.02
CA LEU A 94 8.18 13.22 -8.45
C LEU A 94 7.02 12.92 -7.51
N ILE A 95 6.94 13.60 -6.36
CA ILE A 95 5.82 13.52 -5.41
C ILE A 95 4.84 14.67 -5.67
N LYS A 96 3.56 14.36 -5.84
CA LYS A 96 2.49 15.37 -5.91
C LYS A 96 1.80 15.48 -4.56
N ASN A 97 1.91 16.65 -3.93
CA ASN A 97 1.21 16.95 -2.68
C ASN A 97 -0.22 17.40 -3.00
N LEU A 98 -1.23 16.67 -2.52
CA LEU A 98 -2.64 16.95 -2.82
C LEU A 98 -3.22 17.92 -1.80
N ASN A 99 -3.03 19.21 -2.03
CA ASN A 99 -3.48 20.27 -1.13
C ASN A 99 -4.72 21.01 -1.64
N ASN A 100 -4.98 20.95 -2.95
CA ASN A 100 -6.10 21.64 -3.57
C ASN A 100 -6.78 20.80 -4.67
N LEU A 101 -7.95 21.27 -5.12
CA LEU A 101 -8.74 20.60 -6.17
C LEU A 101 -8.04 20.55 -7.54
N ASN A 102 -7.16 21.51 -7.85
CA ASN A 102 -6.43 21.51 -9.12
C ASN A 102 -5.36 20.42 -9.16
N ASP A 103 -4.72 20.13 -8.02
CA ASP A 103 -3.75 19.03 -7.90
C ASP A 103 -4.41 17.69 -8.28
N LEU A 104 -5.64 17.46 -7.79
CA LEU A 104 -6.45 16.28 -8.08
C LEU A 104 -6.90 16.17 -9.54
N LYS A 105 -7.13 17.28 -10.24
CA LYS A 105 -7.48 17.26 -11.68
C LYS A 105 -6.33 16.82 -12.57
N SER A 106 -5.10 17.08 -12.14
CA SER A 106 -3.88 16.72 -12.87
C SER A 106 -3.40 15.30 -12.59
N LEU A 107 -4.11 14.59 -11.72
CA LEU A 107 -3.73 13.28 -11.22
C LEU A 107 -3.95 12.19 -12.27
N LYS A 108 -2.98 11.29 -12.38
CA LYS A 108 -3.01 10.14 -13.29
C LYS A 108 -2.64 8.87 -12.53
N ALA A 109 -3.11 7.74 -13.04
CA ALA A 109 -2.65 6.44 -12.58
C ALA A 109 -1.13 6.34 -12.75
N GLY A 110 -0.45 5.84 -11.72
CA GLY A 110 1.01 5.76 -11.64
C GLY A 110 1.69 6.90 -10.90
N ASP A 111 1.00 8.03 -10.68
CA ASP A 111 1.57 9.16 -9.93
C ASP A 111 1.84 8.76 -8.46
N MET A 112 2.95 9.26 -7.92
CA MET A 112 3.25 9.20 -6.50
C MET A 112 2.64 10.42 -5.82
N ILE A 113 1.88 10.19 -4.75
CA ILE A 113 1.16 11.24 -4.05
C ILE A 113 1.38 11.19 -2.54
N GLU A 114 1.26 12.36 -1.94
CA GLU A 114 1.13 12.54 -0.51
C GLU A 114 -0.14 13.33 -0.20
N VAL A 115 -0.93 12.84 0.75
CA VAL A 115 -2.22 13.44 1.12
C VAL A 115 -2.53 13.20 2.59
N THR A 116 -2.94 14.27 3.29
CA THR A 116 -3.40 14.18 4.68
C THR A 116 -4.92 14.12 4.73
N THR A 117 -5.47 13.10 5.36
CA THR A 117 -6.92 12.87 5.44
C THR A 117 -7.33 12.06 6.66
N LEU A 118 -8.61 12.11 7.01
CA LEU A 118 -9.25 11.13 7.89
C LEU A 118 -9.56 9.86 7.08
N LEU A 119 -9.33 8.69 7.69
CA LEU A 119 -9.67 7.39 7.15
C LEU A 119 -10.75 6.69 7.99
N PHE A 120 -11.63 5.99 7.29
CA PHE A 120 -12.71 5.18 7.82
C PHE A 120 -12.64 3.78 7.23
N LYS A 121 -12.87 2.76 8.05
CA LYS A 121 -13.02 1.40 7.55
C LYS A 121 -14.22 1.31 6.60
N ASP A 122 -14.17 0.40 5.65
CA ASP A 122 -15.30 0.08 4.77
C ASP A 122 -16.64 0.07 5.53
N PRO A 123 -17.64 0.87 5.10
CA PRO A 123 -18.96 0.90 5.73
C PRO A 123 -19.59 -0.48 5.83
N GLU A 124 -19.38 -1.35 4.85
CA GLU A 124 -19.96 -2.67 4.86
C GLU A 124 -19.33 -3.58 5.92
N VAL A 125 -17.99 -3.52 6.07
CA VAL A 125 -17.28 -4.24 7.15
C VAL A 125 -17.67 -3.68 8.52
N LYS A 126 -17.80 -2.35 8.63
CA LYS A 126 -18.28 -1.69 9.86
C LYS A 126 -19.69 -2.18 10.22
N ASN A 127 -20.59 -2.29 9.24
CA ASN A 127 -21.94 -2.80 9.44
C ASN A 127 -21.96 -4.26 9.86
N LEU A 128 -21.13 -5.12 9.25
CA LEU A 128 -20.98 -6.51 9.70
C LEU A 128 -20.54 -6.58 11.16
N CYS A 129 -19.57 -5.76 11.58
CA CYS A 129 -19.17 -5.67 12.99
C CYS A 129 -20.33 -5.21 13.89
N SER A 130 -21.11 -4.21 13.47
CA SER A 130 -22.28 -3.74 14.22
C SER A 130 -23.37 -4.81 14.35
N ILE A 131 -23.61 -5.61 13.30
CA ILE A 131 -24.53 -6.75 13.32
C ILE A 131 -24.03 -7.81 14.29
N ALA A 132 -22.73 -8.15 14.26
CA ALA A 132 -22.11 -9.08 15.20
C ALA A 132 -22.35 -8.67 16.66
N ASN A 133 -22.04 -7.42 16.98
CA ASN A 133 -22.20 -6.85 18.32
C ASN A 133 -23.66 -6.80 18.75
N SER A 134 -24.58 -6.48 17.83
CA SER A 134 -26.02 -6.47 18.10
C SER A 134 -26.54 -7.86 18.43
N LEU A 135 -26.09 -8.89 17.70
CA LEU A 135 -26.43 -10.29 17.96
C LEU A 135 -25.91 -10.76 19.32
N GLU A 136 -24.68 -10.40 19.69
CA GLU A 136 -24.13 -10.69 21.01
C GLU A 136 -24.98 -10.09 22.13
N LEU A 137 -25.33 -8.81 22.01
CA LEU A 137 -26.16 -8.12 23.00
C LEU A 137 -27.56 -8.72 23.09
N GLN A 138 -28.16 -9.09 21.96
CA GLN A 138 -29.45 -9.79 21.94
C GLN A 138 -29.37 -11.17 22.61
N MET A 139 -28.29 -11.91 22.41
CA MET A 139 -28.09 -13.21 23.07
C MET A 139 -27.88 -13.08 24.58
N LEU A 140 -27.24 -12.01 25.05
CA LEU A 140 -27.12 -11.69 26.47
C LEU A 140 -28.47 -11.27 27.09
N SER A 141 -29.36 -10.66 26.30
CA SER A 141 -30.66 -10.14 26.75
C SER A 141 -31.81 -11.14 26.63
N ASN A 142 -31.79 -12.06 25.66
CA ASN A 142 -32.86 -13.03 25.40
C ASN A 142 -32.39 -14.46 25.68
N ALA A 143 -32.52 -14.90 26.94
CA ALA A 143 -32.27 -16.28 27.32
C ALA A 143 -33.33 -17.27 26.81
N ASN A 144 -34.49 -16.81 26.32
CA ASN A 144 -35.62 -17.68 25.98
C ASN A 144 -36.44 -17.15 24.78
N SER A 145 -36.08 -17.54 23.55
CA SER A 145 -37.06 -17.65 22.46
C SER A 145 -36.56 -18.57 21.37
N ASN A 146 -37.20 -19.73 21.24
CA ASN A 146 -37.03 -20.68 20.13
C ASN A 146 -37.47 -20.01 18.83
N THR A 147 -36.59 -19.89 17.83
CA THR A 147 -36.95 -20.04 16.40
C THR A 147 -35.78 -20.00 15.41
N VAL A 148 -34.59 -19.52 15.78
CA VAL A 148 -33.36 -19.66 14.95
C VAL A 148 -32.17 -19.77 15.90
N ASP A 149 -31.21 -20.68 15.67
CA ASP A 149 -29.99 -20.83 16.49
C ASP A 149 -29.01 -19.67 16.18
N PRO A 150 -29.08 -18.54 16.92
CA PRO A 150 -28.36 -17.31 16.57
C PRO A 150 -26.86 -17.49 16.77
N THR A 151 -26.50 -18.45 17.62
CA THR A 151 -25.14 -18.87 17.96
C THR A 151 -24.37 -19.27 16.72
N LYS A 152 -24.95 -20.11 15.85
CA LYS A 152 -24.27 -20.59 14.63
C LYS A 152 -24.03 -19.48 13.64
N PHE A 153 -25.00 -18.59 13.46
CA PHE A 153 -24.85 -17.44 12.57
C PHE A 153 -23.84 -16.43 13.12
N LEU A 154 -23.85 -16.17 14.42
CA LEU A 154 -22.85 -15.32 15.07
C LEU A 154 -21.45 -15.93 14.96
N THR A 155 -21.28 -17.23 15.18
CA THR A 155 -20.00 -17.91 15.00
C THR A 155 -19.52 -17.81 13.56
N TYR A 156 -20.41 -18.04 12.58
CA TYR A 156 -20.11 -17.85 11.17
C TYR A 156 -19.65 -16.40 10.89
N LEU A 157 -20.43 -15.41 11.29
CA LEU A 157 -20.16 -14.00 11.04
C LEU A 157 -18.84 -13.55 11.70
N LYS A 158 -18.54 -14.00 12.91
CA LYS A 158 -17.25 -13.76 13.57
C LYS A 158 -16.10 -14.43 12.84
N SER A 159 -16.26 -15.67 12.41
CA SER A 159 -15.22 -16.39 11.66
C SER A 159 -14.92 -15.67 10.35
N THR A 160 -15.96 -15.19 9.65
CA THR A 160 -15.86 -14.41 8.42
C THR A 160 -15.19 -13.06 8.67
N LEU A 161 -15.58 -12.32 9.71
CA LEU A 161 -14.92 -11.06 10.06
C LEU A 161 -13.45 -11.27 10.40
N THR A 162 -13.13 -12.36 11.11
CA THR A 162 -11.73 -12.70 11.44
C THR A 162 -10.95 -13.01 10.18
N ASP A 163 -11.52 -13.80 9.27
CA ASP A 163 -10.92 -14.18 7.98
C ASP A 163 -10.64 -12.95 7.10
N ILE A 164 -11.62 -12.03 6.99
CA ILE A 164 -11.44 -10.73 6.30
C ILE A 164 -10.27 -9.95 6.92
N ASP A 165 -10.20 -9.88 8.25
CA ASP A 165 -9.21 -9.06 8.96
C ASP A 165 -7.80 -9.68 8.94
N THR A 166 -7.67 -11.01 8.77
CA THR A 166 -6.38 -11.73 8.77
C THR A 166 -5.85 -12.10 7.39
N ASN A 167 -6.72 -12.51 6.46
CA ASN A 167 -6.29 -13.10 5.19
C ASN A 167 -6.49 -12.15 4.00
N HIS A 168 -7.19 -11.04 4.20
CA HIS A 168 -7.53 -10.09 3.14
C HIS A 168 -7.06 -8.67 3.48
N CYS A 169 -6.94 -7.85 2.43
CA CYS A 169 -6.81 -6.41 2.61
C CYS A 169 -8.21 -5.85 2.86
N VAL A 170 -8.34 -4.99 3.86
CA VAL A 170 -9.58 -4.24 4.10
C VAL A 170 -9.44 -2.87 3.46
N ASP A 171 -10.44 -2.47 2.69
CA ASP A 171 -10.48 -1.13 2.11
C ASP A 171 -10.81 -0.08 3.17
N TYR A 172 -10.00 0.97 3.19
CA TYR A 172 -10.23 2.17 3.96
C TYR A 172 -10.54 3.32 3.03
N PHE A 173 -11.53 4.11 3.43
CA PHE A 173 -12.03 5.23 2.67
C PHE A 173 -11.65 6.53 3.34
N SER A 174 -11.26 7.52 2.53
CA SER A 174 -11.08 8.87 3.05
C SER A 174 -12.41 9.56 3.33
N GLN A 175 -12.36 10.60 4.18
CA GLN A 175 -13.37 11.66 4.11
C GLN A 175 -13.44 12.22 2.67
N LEU A 176 -14.58 12.83 2.34
CA LEU A 176 -14.78 13.43 1.04
C LEU A 176 -13.79 14.58 0.84
N LEU A 177 -12.84 14.38 -0.08
CA LEU A 177 -11.85 15.38 -0.45
C LEU A 177 -12.47 16.35 -1.44
N PHE A 178 -12.47 17.63 -1.04
CA PHE A 178 -12.94 18.75 -1.87
C PHE A 178 -14.33 18.50 -2.49
N TYR A 179 -15.22 17.88 -1.71
CA TYR A 179 -16.62 17.61 -2.06
C TYR A 179 -16.83 16.71 -3.31
N LYS A 180 -15.78 16.04 -3.80
CA LYS A 180 -15.85 15.31 -5.08
C LYS A 180 -15.08 13.99 -5.09
N TYR A 181 -13.97 13.89 -4.36
CA TYR A 181 -13.08 12.74 -4.47
C TYR A 181 -13.06 11.95 -3.17
N ARG A 182 -13.01 10.63 -3.27
CA ARG A 182 -12.76 9.74 -2.12
C ARG A 182 -11.64 8.79 -2.44
N LEU A 183 -10.69 8.68 -1.53
CA LEU A 183 -9.57 7.75 -1.66
C LEU A 183 -10.03 6.38 -1.18
N VAL A 184 -9.62 5.34 -1.90
CA VAL A 184 -9.82 3.93 -1.55
C VAL A 184 -8.44 3.34 -1.34
N ILE A 185 -8.15 2.93 -0.12
CA ILE A 185 -6.82 2.48 0.31
C ILE A 185 -6.94 1.08 0.92
N PRO A 186 -6.58 0.02 0.18
CA PRO A 186 -6.52 -1.33 0.72
C PRO A 186 -5.37 -1.45 1.72
N LEU A 187 -5.68 -1.86 2.95
CA LEU A 187 -4.70 -2.05 4.02
C LEU A 187 -4.72 -3.50 4.51
N SER A 188 -3.55 -4.13 4.51
CA SER A 188 -3.33 -5.43 5.15
C SER A 188 -2.90 -5.23 6.60
N LYS A 189 -3.43 -6.07 7.49
CA LYS A 189 -3.10 -6.14 8.91
C LYS A 189 -1.61 -6.38 9.18
N ASP A 190 -0.96 -7.18 8.34
CA ASP A 190 0.44 -7.59 8.50
C ASP A 190 1.42 -6.42 8.40
N ASN A 191 0.99 -5.33 7.78
CA ASN A 191 1.79 -4.14 7.50
C ASN A 191 1.65 -3.05 8.58
N PHE A 192 0.84 -3.26 9.61
CA PHE A 192 0.66 -2.30 10.70
C PHE A 192 1.61 -2.53 11.86
N SER A 193 2.09 -1.42 12.43
CA SER A 193 2.70 -1.41 13.77
C SER A 193 1.63 -1.39 14.88
N SER A 194 0.48 -0.75 14.64
CA SER A 194 -0.71 -0.77 15.52
C SER A 194 -1.96 -0.30 14.75
N LEU A 195 -2.99 -1.14 14.70
CA LEU A 195 -4.25 -0.87 13.98
C LEU A 195 -5.15 0.18 14.64
N SER A 196 -5.07 0.35 15.97
CA SER A 196 -5.91 1.31 16.71
C SER A 196 -5.52 2.78 16.46
N CYS A 197 -4.52 3.03 15.60
CA CYS A 197 -3.91 4.33 15.43
C CYS A 197 -4.36 5.11 14.18
N ILE A 198 -5.17 4.51 13.30
CA ILE A 198 -5.55 5.11 11.99
C ILE A 198 -7.01 5.57 11.91
N GLU A 199 -7.96 4.84 12.50
CA GLU A 199 -9.38 5.18 12.37
C GLU A 199 -9.71 6.54 13.02
N ASN A 200 -10.44 7.38 12.29
CA ASN A 200 -10.89 8.72 12.73
C ASN A 200 -9.76 9.67 13.17
N LYS A 201 -8.51 9.41 12.77
CA LYS A 201 -7.37 10.31 13.03
C LYS A 201 -6.83 10.88 11.73
N PRO A 202 -6.37 12.15 11.73
CA PRO A 202 -5.74 12.72 10.56
C PRO A 202 -4.41 11.99 10.34
N VAL A 203 -4.28 11.35 9.19
CA VAL A 203 -3.08 10.62 8.80
C VAL A 203 -2.60 11.11 7.44
N THR A 204 -1.29 11.10 7.25
CA THR A 204 -0.66 11.36 5.96
C THR A 204 -0.35 10.04 5.28
N ILE A 205 -0.83 9.95 4.05
CA ILE A 205 -0.74 8.76 3.21
C ILE A 205 0.23 9.07 2.10
N PHE A 206 1.32 8.30 2.05
CA PHE A 206 2.25 8.30 0.94
C PHE A 206 2.03 7.02 0.13
N GLY A 207 1.71 7.17 -1.15
CA GLY A 207 1.35 6.04 -1.98
C GLY A 207 1.30 6.35 -3.47
N LYS A 208 1.03 5.30 -4.24
CA LYS A 208 0.93 5.37 -5.71
C LYS A 208 -0.53 5.27 -6.13
N VAL A 209 -0.95 6.12 -7.06
CA VAL A 209 -2.29 6.04 -7.64
C VAL A 209 -2.40 4.80 -8.51
N ALA A 210 -3.35 3.92 -8.20
CA ALA A 210 -3.67 2.73 -8.99
C ALA A 210 -4.69 3.05 -10.08
N TYR A 211 -5.77 3.76 -9.73
CA TYR A 211 -6.87 4.08 -10.63
C TYR A 211 -7.62 5.33 -10.16
N ILE A 212 -8.35 5.94 -11.09
CA ILE A 212 -9.28 7.05 -10.84
C ILE A 212 -10.54 6.73 -11.64
N ASP A 213 -11.68 6.56 -10.96
CA ASP A 213 -12.91 6.10 -11.59
C ASP A 213 -14.15 6.73 -10.95
N SER A 214 -15.23 6.88 -11.70
CA SER A 214 -16.53 7.33 -11.16
C SER A 214 -17.31 6.21 -10.48
N ILE A 215 -16.94 4.96 -10.74
CA ILE A 215 -17.58 3.77 -10.18
C ILE A 215 -16.63 3.16 -9.14
N LEU A 216 -17.16 2.85 -7.95
CA LEU A 216 -16.42 2.05 -6.98
C LEU A 216 -16.21 0.68 -7.59
N ARG A 217 -14.95 0.28 -7.78
CA ARG A 217 -14.65 -1.09 -8.21
C ARG A 217 -15.09 -2.05 -7.13
N ASP A 218 -15.59 -3.21 -7.54
CA ASP A 218 -15.98 -4.29 -6.64
C ASP A 218 -14.93 -4.47 -5.56
N THR A 219 -15.37 -4.31 -4.32
CA THR A 219 -14.55 -4.53 -3.15
C THR A 219 -14.52 -6.03 -2.88
N MET A 220 -13.44 -6.53 -2.27
CA MET A 220 -13.39 -7.96 -1.90
C MET A 220 -14.49 -8.33 -0.88
N VAL A 221 -15.11 -7.34 -0.24
CA VAL A 221 -16.17 -7.53 0.73
C VAL A 221 -17.48 -7.94 0.04
N ASP A 222 -17.68 -7.55 -1.23
CA ASP A 222 -18.89 -7.87 -2.01
C ASP A 222 -19.14 -9.39 -2.12
N ASP A 223 -18.07 -10.17 -2.38
CA ASP A 223 -18.13 -11.64 -2.46
C ASP A 223 -18.53 -12.29 -1.13
N VAL A 224 -18.16 -11.67 -0.02
CA VAL A 224 -18.41 -12.17 1.34
C VAL A 224 -19.78 -11.73 1.86
N ILE A 225 -20.28 -10.61 1.35
CA ILE A 225 -21.49 -9.96 1.83
C ILE A 225 -22.74 -10.54 1.19
N GLU A 226 -22.69 -10.99 -0.06
CA GLU A 226 -23.87 -11.54 -0.73
C GLU A 226 -24.50 -12.74 0.04
N PRO A 227 -23.73 -13.73 0.53
CA PRO A 227 -24.26 -14.79 1.39
C PRO A 227 -24.89 -14.27 2.69
N ILE A 228 -24.32 -13.22 3.27
CA ILE A 228 -24.79 -12.62 4.53
C ILE A 228 -26.09 -11.84 4.29
N LYS A 229 -26.13 -10.98 3.27
CA LYS A 229 -27.34 -10.24 2.83
C LYS A 229 -28.48 -11.22 2.55
N LYS A 230 -28.19 -12.33 1.85
CA LYS A 230 -29.16 -13.40 1.59
C LYS A 230 -29.66 -14.09 2.85
N PHE A 231 -28.79 -14.35 3.82
CA PHE A 231 -29.20 -14.93 5.11
C PHE A 231 -30.12 -13.98 5.89
N ILE A 232 -29.77 -12.70 5.97
CA ILE A 232 -30.56 -11.67 6.66
C ILE A 232 -31.95 -11.56 6.03
N SER A 233 -32.02 -11.45 4.70
CA SER A 233 -33.29 -11.34 3.98
C SER A 233 -34.15 -12.59 4.10
N THR A 234 -33.54 -13.79 4.06
CA THR A 234 -34.27 -15.06 4.17
C THR A 234 -34.89 -15.25 5.57
N ASN A 235 -34.24 -14.73 6.60
CA ASN A 235 -34.66 -14.91 8.00
C ASN A 235 -35.42 -13.70 8.57
N ASN A 236 -35.71 -12.66 7.78
CA ASN A 236 -36.37 -11.42 8.21
C ASN A 236 -35.72 -10.80 9.46
N LEU A 237 -34.40 -10.87 9.57
CA LEU A 237 -33.66 -10.33 10.71
C LEU A 237 -33.59 -8.82 10.59
N ASN A 238 -34.08 -8.10 11.60
CA ASN A 238 -33.99 -6.65 11.66
C ASN A 238 -32.93 -6.24 12.69
N PHE A 239 -31.90 -5.52 12.24
CA PHE A 239 -30.82 -5.06 13.11
C PHE A 239 -30.96 -3.57 13.36
N PRO A 240 -31.26 -3.14 14.60
CA PRO A 240 -31.53 -1.73 14.91
C PRO A 240 -30.31 -0.81 14.75
N TYR A 241 -29.12 -1.37 14.54
CA TYR A 241 -27.84 -0.64 14.44
C TYR A 241 -27.08 -0.89 13.13
N ALA A 242 -27.72 -1.50 12.12
CA ALA A 242 -27.14 -1.50 10.77
C ALA A 242 -27.25 -0.07 10.21
N GLU A 243 -26.13 0.65 10.11
CA GLU A 243 -26.10 1.88 9.33
C GLU A 243 -26.30 1.52 7.84
N ASN A 244 -26.67 2.47 6.98
CA ASN A 244 -26.70 2.20 5.55
C ASN A 244 -25.32 1.66 5.12
N PHE A 245 -25.32 0.64 4.26
CA PHE A 245 -24.08 0.10 3.66
C PHE A 245 -23.37 1.12 2.76
N ASP A 246 -24.05 2.24 2.48
CA ASP A 246 -23.56 3.31 1.65
C ASP A 246 -23.07 4.51 2.45
N PHE A 247 -22.16 5.24 1.83
CA PHE A 247 -21.75 6.54 2.33
C PHE A 247 -22.94 7.53 2.32
N PRO A 248 -23.05 8.39 3.35
CA PRO A 248 -24.15 9.36 3.46
C PRO A 248 -24.11 10.46 2.38
N GLU A 249 -22.97 10.61 1.69
CA GLU A 249 -22.71 11.65 0.70
C GLU A 249 -22.53 10.99 -0.68
N PRO A 250 -23.14 11.55 -1.76
CA PRO A 250 -22.89 11.06 -3.10
C PRO A 250 -21.43 11.32 -3.47
N THR A 251 -20.63 10.25 -3.61
CA THR A 251 -19.24 10.35 -4.06
C THR A 251 -19.14 10.23 -5.57
N PRO A 252 -18.76 11.29 -6.30
CA PRO A 252 -18.75 11.24 -7.76
C PRO A 252 -17.48 10.61 -8.35
N ILE A 253 -16.34 10.55 -7.62
CA ILE A 253 -15.08 9.96 -8.12
C ILE A 253 -14.29 9.27 -6.99
N TYR A 254 -13.88 8.02 -7.22
CA TYR A 254 -13.01 7.21 -6.38
C TYR A 254 -11.57 7.19 -6.92
N ILE A 255 -10.59 7.30 -6.02
CA ILE A 255 -9.17 7.22 -6.33
C ILE A 255 -8.56 6.06 -5.55
N GLY A 256 -8.21 4.99 -6.25
CA GLY A 256 -7.51 3.86 -5.66
C GLY A 256 -6.04 4.20 -5.43
N ILE A 257 -5.56 4.03 -4.19
CA ILE A 257 -4.16 4.28 -3.81
C ILE A 257 -3.56 2.98 -3.30
N VAL A 258 -2.41 2.58 -3.82
CA VAL A 258 -1.57 1.56 -3.19
C VAL A 258 -0.70 2.26 -2.13
N PRO A 259 -0.95 2.06 -0.83
CA PRO A 259 -0.22 2.74 0.21
C PRO A 259 1.18 2.13 0.36
N LEU A 260 2.18 3.00 0.44
CA LEU A 260 3.56 2.63 0.77
C LEU A 260 3.85 2.87 2.24
N CYS A 261 3.39 4.01 2.74
CA CYS A 261 3.56 4.46 4.11
C CYS A 261 2.33 5.24 4.56
N ILE A 262 1.92 5.04 5.81
CA ILE A 262 0.97 5.93 6.50
C ILE A 262 1.61 6.34 7.82
N HIS A 263 1.59 7.63 8.11
CA HIS A 263 2.11 8.21 9.35
C HIS A 263 1.21 9.32 9.87
N VAL A 264 1.47 9.73 11.11
CA VAL A 264 0.83 10.87 11.80
C VAL A 264 1.84 12.00 11.95
#